data_AF-A0A382SJ79-F1
#
_entry.id   AF-A0A382SJ79-F1
#
_cell.length_a   1.000
_cell.length_b   1.000
_cell.length_c   1.000
_cell.angle_alpha   90.00
_cell.angle_beta   90.00
_cell.angle_gamma   90.00
#
_symmetry.space_group_name_H-M   'P 1'
#
loop_
_entity.id
_entity.type
_entity.pdbx_description
1 polymer ?
#
loop_
_entity_poly.entity_id
_entity_poly.type
_entity_poly.pdbx_seq_one_letter_code
_entity_poly.pdbx_strand_id
1 'polypeptide(L)'
;MIFKKIIDARKYTKEIIKAKLISTEGSVPRNSGTFMLITSKYLFGSIGGGQLEYTIIEKAKKILKENISEKNQILNIPLGPSIGQCCGGYVQVEITKYKNGNQSLKNEKILISKSDNIYIFGAGHIGQELSKRSIDLEFNVHLIDSRNNYLKMLKEKKVTPIYVEFPWMLIKNLPQKSYYIVLTHSHDYDFRIINEILNINSFQFIGLIGSKTKMKRFSN
;
A
#
# COMPACT_ATOMS: atom_id res chain seq x y z
N MET A 1 -3.81 -20.98 8.39
CA MET A 1 -2.61 -20.10 8.42
C MET A 1 -3.09 -18.66 8.58
N ILE A 2 -2.27 -17.78 9.16
CA ILE A 2 -2.63 -16.36 9.38
C ILE A 2 -1.89 -15.49 8.36
N PHE A 3 -2.62 -14.64 7.63
CA PHE A 3 -2.04 -13.71 6.67
C PHE A 3 -1.43 -12.49 7.37
N LYS A 4 -0.25 -12.04 6.91
CA LYS A 4 0.51 -10.93 7.49
C LYS A 4 1.17 -10.09 6.40
N LYS A 5 1.56 -8.85 6.74
CA LYS A 5 2.33 -7.99 5.83
C LYS A 5 3.68 -8.64 5.53
N ILE A 6 4.16 -8.53 4.28
CA ILE A 6 5.44 -9.13 3.85
C ILE A 6 6.62 -8.74 4.77
N ILE A 7 6.60 -7.50 5.26
CA ILE A 7 7.66 -6.95 6.11
C ILE A 7 7.74 -7.62 7.49
N ASP A 8 6.61 -8.13 8.00
CA ASP A 8 6.57 -8.79 9.32
C ASP A 8 7.35 -10.09 9.33
N ALA A 9 7.62 -10.67 8.15
CA ALA A 9 8.42 -11.88 8.02
C ALA A 9 9.86 -11.67 8.54
N ARG A 10 10.39 -10.43 8.55
CA ARG A 10 11.72 -10.15 9.12
C ARG A 10 11.87 -10.61 10.57
N LYS A 11 10.77 -10.62 11.33
CA LYS A 11 10.72 -11.05 12.74
C LYS A 11 10.57 -12.57 12.90
N TYR A 12 10.34 -13.30 11.80
CA TYR A 12 10.17 -14.75 11.83
C TYR A 12 11.53 -15.44 11.85
N THR A 13 11.82 -16.18 12.92
CA THR A 13 13.15 -16.74 13.21
C THR A 13 13.34 -18.20 12.79
N LYS A 14 12.28 -18.87 12.32
CA LYS A 14 12.30 -20.27 11.88
C LYS A 14 12.31 -20.37 10.36
N GLU A 15 12.49 -21.59 9.85
CA GLU A 15 12.52 -21.86 8.41
C GLU A 15 11.27 -21.36 7.68
N ILE A 16 11.49 -20.80 6.50
CA ILE A 16 10.46 -20.16 5.69
C ILE A 16 10.71 -20.47 4.22
N ILE A 17 9.65 -20.69 3.47
CA ILE A 17 9.70 -20.89 2.02
C ILE A 17 9.35 -19.57 1.35
N LYS A 18 10.14 -19.16 0.36
CA LYS A 18 9.79 -18.08 -0.57
C LYS A 18 9.32 -18.69 -1.87
N ALA A 19 8.15 -18.25 -2.34
CA ALA A 19 7.66 -18.53 -3.68
C ALA A 19 7.63 -17.22 -4.48
N LYS A 20 8.40 -17.14 -5.57
CA LYS A 20 8.59 -15.92 -6.36
C LYS A 20 8.24 -16.16 -7.82
N LEU A 21 7.42 -15.28 -8.40
CA LEU A 21 7.20 -15.25 -9.84
C LEU A 21 8.48 -14.74 -10.50
N ILE A 22 9.16 -15.60 -11.25
CA ILE A 22 10.39 -15.24 -11.99
C ILE A 22 10.10 -14.90 -13.45
N SER A 23 9.02 -15.44 -14.02
CA SER A 23 8.53 -15.12 -15.35
C SER A 23 7.00 -15.19 -15.38
N THR A 24 6.39 -14.34 -16.18
CA THR A 24 4.94 -14.25 -16.37
C THR A 24 4.62 -13.90 -17.81
N GLU A 25 3.70 -14.61 -18.44
CA GLU A 25 3.25 -14.36 -19.81
C GLU A 25 1.72 -14.33 -19.89
N GLY A 26 1.18 -13.50 -20.79
CA GLY A 26 -0.27 -13.37 -20.96
C GLY A 26 -0.98 -12.71 -19.77
N SER A 27 -2.26 -13.05 -19.59
CA SER A 27 -3.08 -12.50 -18.50
C SER A 27 -2.80 -13.23 -17.19
N VAL A 28 -2.10 -12.57 -16.27
CA VAL A 28 -1.70 -13.11 -14.96
C VAL A 28 -2.16 -12.19 -13.82
N PRO A 29 -2.42 -12.71 -12.60
CA PRO A 29 -2.92 -11.89 -11.49
C PRO A 29 -1.84 -10.96 -10.89
N ARG A 30 -0.56 -11.28 -11.06
CA ARG A 30 0.58 -10.50 -10.55
C ARG A 30 1.77 -10.58 -11.53
N ASN A 31 2.56 -9.53 -11.56
CA ASN A 31 3.73 -9.41 -12.44
C ASN A 31 4.93 -10.21 -11.90
N SER A 32 5.88 -10.53 -12.80
CA SER A 32 7.20 -11.04 -12.42
C SER A 32 7.87 -10.17 -11.35
N GLY A 33 8.59 -10.81 -10.45
CA GLY A 33 9.18 -10.22 -9.24
C GLY A 33 8.29 -10.32 -8.00
N THR A 34 6.98 -10.54 -8.15
CA THR A 34 6.06 -10.72 -7.01
C THR A 34 6.39 -12.01 -6.26
N PHE A 35 6.40 -11.98 -4.93
CA PHE A 35 6.65 -13.16 -4.12
C PHE A 35 5.79 -13.19 -2.86
N MET A 36 5.65 -14.38 -2.30
CA MET A 36 5.07 -14.61 -0.98
C MET A 36 5.99 -15.48 -0.14
N LEU A 37 5.81 -15.41 1.18
CA LEU A 37 6.53 -16.24 2.13
C LEU A 37 5.56 -17.14 2.91
N ILE A 38 5.90 -18.43 2.98
CA ILE A 38 5.09 -19.47 3.58
C ILE A 38 5.84 -20.10 4.75
N THR A 39 5.19 -20.20 5.89
CA THR A 39 5.71 -20.88 7.09
C THR A 39 4.73 -21.97 7.54
N SER A 40 4.98 -22.63 8.67
CA SER A 40 3.99 -23.55 9.27
C SER A 40 2.74 -22.85 9.82
N LYS A 41 2.80 -21.54 10.11
CA LYS A 41 1.72 -20.80 10.81
C LYS A 41 1.21 -19.57 10.06
N TYR A 42 2.10 -18.88 9.36
CA TYR A 42 1.87 -17.58 8.74
C TYR A 42 2.10 -17.61 7.23
N LEU A 43 1.27 -16.86 6.50
CA LEU A 43 1.48 -16.46 5.12
C LEU A 43 1.84 -14.97 5.11
N PHE A 44 2.83 -14.58 4.32
CA PHE A 44 3.21 -13.19 4.16
C PHE A 44 3.20 -12.81 2.67
N GLY A 45 2.42 -11.79 2.32
CA GLY A 45 2.21 -11.42 0.91
C GLY A 45 1.42 -12.46 0.11
N SER A 46 1.19 -12.16 -1.17
CA SER A 46 0.43 -13.01 -2.11
C SER A 46 1.04 -12.91 -3.50
N ILE A 47 0.98 -14.01 -4.25
CA ILE A 47 1.42 -14.07 -5.65
C ILE A 47 0.25 -14.01 -6.64
N GLY A 48 -0.98 -13.79 -6.15
CA GLY A 48 -2.17 -13.64 -6.99
C GLY A 48 -3.42 -14.34 -6.48
N GLY A 49 -3.31 -15.20 -5.44
CA GLY A 49 -4.44 -15.94 -4.90
C GLY A 49 -4.88 -17.12 -5.78
N GLY A 50 -6.10 -17.62 -5.53
CA GLY A 50 -6.71 -18.71 -6.28
C GLY A 50 -5.96 -20.04 -6.20
N GLN A 51 -6.15 -20.88 -7.21
CA GLN A 51 -5.59 -22.24 -7.26
C GLN A 51 -4.05 -22.25 -7.35
N LEU A 52 -3.46 -21.24 -8.01
CA LEU A 52 -2.02 -21.06 -8.10
C LEU A 52 -1.43 -20.97 -6.69
N GLU A 53 -1.92 -20.00 -5.91
CA GLU A 53 -1.43 -19.77 -4.56
C GLU A 53 -1.70 -20.98 -3.65
N TYR A 54 -2.87 -21.59 -3.75
CA TYR A 54 -3.20 -22.81 -3.00
C TYR A 54 -2.20 -23.94 -3.25
N THR A 55 -1.91 -24.24 -4.52
CA THR A 55 -0.98 -25.31 -4.93
C THR A 55 0.44 -25.05 -4.42
N ILE A 56 0.89 -23.79 -4.52
CA ILE A 56 2.20 -23.36 -4.03
C ILE A 56 2.29 -23.49 -2.50
N ILE A 57 1.24 -23.11 -1.77
CA ILE A 57 1.19 -23.23 -0.31
C ILE A 57 1.29 -24.70 0.12
N GLU A 58 0.54 -25.61 -0.51
CA GLU A 58 0.57 -27.03 -0.16
C GLU A 58 1.96 -27.64 -0.42
N LYS A 59 2.58 -27.29 -1.56
CA LYS A 59 3.93 -27.75 -1.88
C LYS A 59 4.97 -27.19 -0.90
N ALA A 60 4.89 -25.91 -0.55
CA ALA A 60 5.76 -25.29 0.44
C ALA A 60 5.64 -25.94 1.82
N LYS A 61 4.41 -26.28 2.27
CA LYS A 61 4.20 -27.00 3.53
C LYS A 61 4.83 -28.38 3.52
N LYS A 62 4.76 -29.09 2.40
CA LYS A 62 5.38 -30.42 2.24
C LYS A 62 6.90 -30.32 2.43
N ILE A 63 7.54 -29.35 1.75
CA ILE A 63 9.00 -29.09 1.87
C ILE A 63 9.38 -28.76 3.33
N LEU A 64 8.57 -27.97 4.04
CA LEU A 64 8.83 -27.63 5.44
C LEU A 64 8.68 -28.84 6.38
N LYS A 65 7.75 -29.76 6.12
CA LYS A 65 7.52 -30.94 6.97
C LYS A 65 8.56 -32.03 6.76
N GLU A 66 8.91 -32.30 5.51
CA GLU A 66 9.76 -33.45 5.14
C GLU A 66 11.26 -33.15 5.30
N ASN A 67 11.62 -31.94 5.77
CA ASN A 67 13.01 -31.47 5.93
C ASN A 67 13.88 -31.73 4.69
N ILE A 68 13.26 -31.67 3.52
CA ILE A 68 13.94 -31.98 2.27
C ILE A 68 14.99 -30.88 2.04
N SER A 69 16.25 -31.29 1.97
CA SER A 69 17.41 -30.45 1.60
C SER A 69 17.44 -30.17 0.10
N GLU A 70 16.28 -29.83 -0.48
CA GLU A 70 16.17 -29.60 -1.92
C GLU A 70 16.64 -28.19 -2.28
N LYS A 71 17.41 -28.13 -3.37
CA LYS A 71 17.79 -26.90 -4.07
C LYS A 71 16.53 -26.17 -4.57
N ASN A 72 16.67 -24.91 -4.95
CA ASN A 72 15.60 -24.10 -5.55
C ASN A 72 14.83 -24.89 -6.61
N GLN A 73 13.50 -24.93 -6.50
CA GLN A 73 12.64 -25.57 -7.49
C GLN A 73 11.99 -24.52 -8.36
N ILE A 74 11.90 -24.76 -9.67
CA ILE A 74 11.13 -23.92 -10.60
C ILE A 74 9.88 -24.69 -11.03
N LEU A 75 8.71 -24.06 -10.89
CA LEU A 75 7.43 -24.60 -11.31
C LEU A 75 6.85 -23.80 -12.45
N ASN A 76 6.46 -24.51 -13.49
CA ASN A 76 5.89 -23.99 -14.72
C ASN A 76 4.38 -24.23 -14.70
N ILE A 77 3.58 -23.17 -14.54
CA ILE A 77 2.14 -23.28 -14.28
C ILE A 77 1.35 -22.47 -15.32
N PRO A 78 0.66 -23.13 -16.28
CA PRO A 78 -0.34 -22.46 -17.11
C PRO A 78 -1.55 -22.09 -16.25
N LEU A 79 -2.03 -20.86 -16.38
CA LEU A 79 -3.12 -20.30 -15.56
C LEU A 79 -4.53 -20.54 -16.12
N GLY A 80 -4.64 -21.29 -17.23
CA GLY A 80 -5.90 -21.56 -17.91
C GLY A 80 -6.89 -22.48 -17.15
N PRO A 81 -7.95 -22.94 -17.84
CA PRO A 81 -9.00 -23.79 -17.26
C PRO A 81 -8.48 -25.07 -16.60
N SER A 82 -7.32 -25.56 -17.04
CA SER A 82 -6.62 -26.72 -16.49
C SER A 82 -6.26 -26.61 -15.00
N ILE A 83 -6.26 -25.40 -14.44
CA ILE A 83 -6.11 -25.17 -12.99
C ILE A 83 -7.31 -24.43 -12.38
N GLY A 84 -8.46 -24.41 -13.05
CA GLY A 84 -9.70 -23.79 -12.54
C GLY A 84 -9.62 -22.27 -12.40
N GLN A 85 -8.84 -21.57 -13.24
CA GLN A 85 -8.72 -20.12 -13.22
C GLN A 85 -9.22 -19.48 -14.53
N CYS A 86 -9.69 -18.24 -14.44
CA CYS A 86 -10.19 -17.46 -15.59
C CYS A 86 -9.07 -16.77 -16.40
N CYS A 87 -7.81 -16.86 -15.94
CA CYS A 87 -6.68 -16.14 -16.50
C CYS A 87 -5.97 -16.98 -17.57
N GLY A 88 -5.86 -16.53 -18.82
CA GLY A 88 -5.20 -17.27 -19.90
C GLY A 88 -3.66 -17.27 -19.89
N GLY A 89 -3.02 -16.80 -18.82
CA GLY A 89 -1.56 -16.59 -18.78
C GLY A 89 -0.76 -17.81 -18.35
N TYR A 90 0.54 -17.61 -18.15
CA TYR A 90 1.50 -18.63 -17.72
C TYR A 90 2.48 -18.01 -16.73
N VAL A 91 2.86 -18.75 -15.69
CA VAL A 91 3.81 -18.28 -14.69
C VAL A 91 4.90 -19.30 -14.40
N GLN A 92 6.10 -18.81 -14.16
CA GLN A 92 7.19 -19.58 -13.57
C GLN A 92 7.38 -19.15 -12.12
N VAL A 93 7.27 -20.09 -11.19
CA VAL A 93 7.40 -19.86 -9.75
C VAL A 93 8.67 -20.54 -9.23
N GLU A 94 9.62 -19.76 -8.73
CA GLU A 94 10.77 -20.27 -7.99
C GLU A 94 10.39 -20.47 -6.52
N ILE A 95 10.61 -21.67 -5.99
CA ILE A 95 10.42 -22.03 -4.58
C ILE A 95 11.79 -22.25 -3.94
N THR A 96 12.09 -21.47 -2.90
CA THR A 96 13.39 -21.48 -2.21
C THR A 96 13.21 -21.51 -0.70
N LYS A 97 13.94 -22.41 -0.02
CA LYS A 97 13.94 -22.52 1.45
C LYS A 97 15.00 -21.60 2.07
N TYR A 98 14.61 -20.88 3.12
CA TYR A 98 15.48 -20.01 3.90
C TYR A 98 15.43 -20.36 5.39
N LYS A 99 16.52 -20.10 6.12
CA LYS A 99 16.58 -20.39 7.57
C LYS A 99 15.64 -19.50 8.39
N ASN A 100 15.39 -18.28 7.94
CA ASN A 100 14.52 -17.31 8.60
C ASN A 100 14.04 -16.23 7.62
N GLY A 101 13.08 -15.42 8.07
CA GLY A 101 12.48 -14.39 7.22
C GLY A 101 13.38 -13.17 6.96
N ASN A 102 14.45 -12.97 7.74
CA ASN A 102 15.44 -11.94 7.41
C ASN A 102 16.25 -12.37 6.17
N GLN A 103 16.71 -13.62 6.13
CA GLN A 103 17.44 -14.17 4.98
C GLN A 103 16.58 -14.23 3.71
N SER A 104 15.29 -14.58 3.80
CA SER A 104 14.42 -14.65 2.63
C SER A 104 14.21 -13.30 1.93
N LEU A 105 14.37 -12.21 2.68
CA LEU A 105 14.14 -10.84 2.24
C LEU A 105 15.43 -10.06 1.89
N LYS A 106 16.62 -10.61 2.17
CA LYS A 106 17.90 -9.89 2.08
C LYS A 106 18.16 -9.22 0.73
N ASN A 107 17.78 -9.88 -0.37
CA ASN A 107 18.00 -9.40 -1.74
C ASN A 107 16.73 -8.84 -2.40
N GLU A 108 15.63 -8.76 -1.65
CA GLU A 108 14.38 -8.26 -2.18
C GLU A 108 14.28 -6.75 -1.93
N LYS A 109 14.08 -5.97 -3.00
CA LYS A 109 13.67 -4.57 -2.87
C LYS A 109 12.21 -4.54 -2.41
N ILE A 110 11.99 -4.81 -1.14
CA ILE A 110 10.73 -4.45 -0.51
C ILE A 110 10.74 -2.93 -0.45
N LEU A 111 9.92 -2.29 -1.28
CA LEU A 111 9.52 -0.91 -1.05
C LEU A 111 8.87 -0.91 0.33
N ILE A 112 9.67 -0.63 1.35
CA ILE A 112 9.14 -0.14 2.61
C ILE A 112 8.66 1.25 2.21
N SER A 113 7.41 1.34 1.77
CA SER A 113 6.70 2.60 1.77
C SER A 113 6.84 3.09 3.21
N LYS A 114 7.77 4.02 3.43
CA LYS A 114 7.62 4.95 4.53
C LYS A 114 6.28 5.59 4.19
N SER A 115 5.25 5.28 4.97
CA SER A 115 3.90 5.75 4.67
C SER A 115 3.97 7.22 4.31
N ASP A 116 3.65 7.57 3.07
CA ASP A 116 3.75 8.96 2.63
C ASP A 116 2.76 9.77 3.46
N ASN A 117 3.09 11.03 3.74
CA ASN A 117 2.15 11.89 4.44
C ASN A 117 1.10 12.38 3.44
N ILE A 118 -0.17 12.20 3.80
CA ILE A 118 -1.29 12.84 3.13
C ILE A 118 -1.95 13.84 4.07
N TYR A 119 -2.00 15.09 3.63
CA TYR A 119 -2.61 16.20 4.35
C TYR A 119 -3.92 16.58 3.67
N ILE A 120 -5.03 16.30 4.34
CA ILE A 120 -6.38 16.59 3.88
C ILE A 120 -6.87 17.84 4.60
N PHE A 121 -6.99 18.95 3.86
CA PHE A 121 -7.50 20.22 4.37
C PHE A 121 -9.02 20.28 4.21
N GLY A 122 -9.73 20.30 5.34
CA GLY A 122 -11.18 20.31 5.46
C GLY A 122 -11.69 19.02 6.11
N ALA A 123 -12.27 19.12 7.30
CA ALA A 123 -12.85 18.02 8.08
C ALA A 123 -14.39 17.93 7.94
N GLY A 124 -14.95 18.51 6.88
CA GLY A 124 -16.35 18.28 6.51
C GLY A 124 -16.64 16.82 6.14
N HIS A 125 -17.88 16.50 5.79
CA HIS A 125 -18.30 15.11 5.50
C HIS A 125 -17.40 14.38 4.49
N ILE A 126 -16.97 15.09 3.43
CA ILE A 126 -16.09 14.52 2.41
C ILE A 126 -14.69 14.23 2.98
N GLY A 127 -14.12 15.17 3.74
CA GLY A 127 -12.80 15.00 4.34
C GLY A 127 -12.75 13.87 5.37
N GLN A 128 -13.82 13.72 6.17
CA GLN A 128 -13.99 12.61 7.11
C GLN A 128 -13.93 11.27 6.38
N GLU A 129 -14.78 11.08 5.36
CA GLU A 129 -14.86 9.82 4.63
C GLU A 129 -13.59 9.53 3.83
N LEU A 130 -13.00 10.56 3.21
CA LEU A 130 -11.75 10.42 2.46
C LEU A 130 -10.60 10.01 3.39
N SER A 131 -10.44 10.68 4.53
CA SER A 131 -9.39 10.36 5.51
C SER A 131 -9.47 8.92 6.00
N LYS A 132 -10.69 8.40 6.23
CA LYS A 132 -10.92 7.01 6.61
C LYS A 132 -10.47 6.03 5.52
N ARG A 133 -10.83 6.28 4.26
CA ARG A 133 -10.44 5.39 3.14
C ARG A 133 -8.95 5.44 2.83
N SER A 134 -8.30 6.58 3.08
CA SER A 134 -6.86 6.74 2.86
C SER A 134 -5.99 5.89 3.79
N ILE A 135 -6.52 5.41 4.93
CA ILE A 135 -5.81 4.52 5.86
C ILE A 135 -5.39 3.21 5.16
N ASP A 136 -6.25 2.67 4.30
CA ASP A 136 -6.03 1.38 3.64
C ASP A 136 -4.99 1.46 2.51
N LEU A 137 -4.63 2.68 2.09
CA LEU A 137 -3.65 2.98 1.05
C LEU A 137 -2.24 3.21 1.61
N GLU A 138 -2.00 2.85 2.87
CA GLU A 138 -0.70 2.97 3.55
C GLU A 138 -0.17 4.41 3.69
N PHE A 139 -1.03 5.43 3.68
CA PHE A 139 -0.64 6.80 4.01
C PHE A 139 -0.60 7.05 5.53
N ASN A 140 0.28 7.96 5.95
CA ASN A 140 0.16 8.67 7.22
C ASN A 140 -0.87 9.79 7.03
N VAL A 141 -2.10 9.54 7.47
CA VAL A 141 -3.24 10.43 7.20
C VAL A 141 -3.35 11.53 8.25
N HIS A 142 -3.33 12.78 7.79
CA HIS A 142 -3.52 13.98 8.60
C HIS A 142 -4.76 14.73 8.12
N LEU A 143 -5.72 14.97 9.01
CA LEU A 143 -6.95 15.71 8.72
C LEU A 143 -6.90 17.07 9.39
N ILE A 144 -6.91 18.14 8.60
CA ILE A 144 -6.67 19.52 9.06
C ILE A 144 -7.95 20.35 8.89
N ASP A 145 -8.40 21.06 9.92
CA ASP A 145 -9.49 22.04 9.80
C ASP A 145 -9.37 23.13 10.86
N SER A 146 -9.85 24.32 10.55
CA SER A 146 -9.94 25.45 11.49
C SER A 146 -11.15 25.39 12.42
N ARG A 147 -12.00 24.37 12.26
CA ARG A 147 -13.22 24.17 13.05
C ARG A 147 -13.09 22.88 13.86
N ASN A 148 -12.73 23.02 15.13
CA ASN A 148 -12.45 21.88 16.03
C ASN A 148 -13.63 20.91 16.18
N ASN A 149 -14.87 21.40 16.11
CA ASN A 149 -16.08 20.58 16.16
C ASN A 149 -16.13 19.54 15.02
N TYR A 150 -15.67 19.87 13.82
CA TYR A 150 -15.60 18.91 12.72
C TYR A 150 -14.53 17.85 12.96
N LEU A 151 -13.36 18.23 13.48
CA LEU A 151 -12.31 17.25 13.82
C LEU A 151 -12.75 16.28 14.91
N LYS A 152 -13.56 16.73 15.89
CA LYS A 152 -14.14 15.87 16.93
C LYS A 152 -15.09 14.79 16.39
N MET A 153 -15.57 14.92 15.15
CA MET A 153 -16.40 13.88 14.51
C MET A 153 -15.58 12.66 14.04
N LEU A 154 -14.25 12.81 13.97
CA LEU A 154 -13.35 11.74 13.53
C LEU A 154 -13.35 10.60 14.56
N LYS A 155 -13.74 9.41 14.10
CA LYS A 155 -13.77 8.19 14.93
C LYS A 155 -12.52 7.32 14.76
N GLU A 156 -11.78 7.51 13.67
CA GLU A 156 -10.67 6.65 13.28
C GLU A 156 -9.36 7.04 13.97
N LYS A 157 -8.84 6.18 14.84
CA LYS A 157 -7.60 6.43 15.61
C LYS A 157 -6.33 6.49 14.76
N LYS A 158 -6.38 6.00 13.51
CA LYS A 158 -5.24 5.98 12.57
C LYS A 158 -5.13 7.27 11.75
N VAL A 159 -6.10 8.18 11.87
CA VAL A 159 -6.05 9.52 11.27
C VAL A 159 -5.61 10.49 12.34
N THR A 160 -4.65 11.36 12.02
CA THR A 160 -4.15 12.40 12.92
C THR A 160 -4.94 13.68 12.69
N PRO A 161 -5.84 14.09 13.61
CA PRO A 161 -6.53 15.36 13.50
C PRO A 161 -5.58 16.51 13.87
N ILE A 162 -5.60 17.58 13.10
CA ILE A 162 -4.81 18.80 13.34
C ILE A 162 -5.75 19.99 13.31
N TYR A 163 -5.99 20.56 14.49
CA TYR A 163 -6.70 21.83 14.61
C TYR A 163 -5.72 22.98 14.42
N VAL A 164 -6.06 23.90 13.51
CA VAL A 164 -5.29 25.13 13.29
C VAL A 164 -6.19 26.22 12.74
N GLU A 165 -6.12 27.41 13.32
CA GLU A 165 -6.98 28.53 12.90
C GLU A 165 -6.70 28.96 11.44
N PHE A 166 -5.42 28.96 11.05
CA PHE A 166 -4.94 29.35 9.72
C PHE A 166 -4.19 28.19 9.03
N PRO A 167 -4.88 27.27 8.35
CA PRO A 167 -4.27 26.03 7.85
C PRO A 167 -3.12 26.23 6.86
N TRP A 168 -3.13 27.31 6.09
CA TRP A 168 -2.06 27.62 5.14
C TRP A 168 -0.71 27.89 5.82
N MET A 169 -0.70 28.33 7.08
CA MET A 169 0.55 28.60 7.81
C MET A 169 1.32 27.32 8.17
N LEU A 170 0.66 26.15 8.20
CA LEU A 170 1.32 24.89 8.52
C LEU A 170 2.26 24.43 7.40
N ILE A 171 1.96 24.77 6.15
CA ILE A 171 2.54 24.15 4.94
C ILE A 171 4.07 24.22 4.94
N LYS A 172 4.65 25.35 5.37
CA LYS A 172 6.11 25.55 5.43
C LYS A 172 6.83 24.61 6.40
N ASN A 173 6.10 24.06 7.38
CA ASN A 173 6.64 23.18 8.41
C ASN A 173 6.31 21.70 8.15
N LEU A 174 5.56 21.39 7.08
CA LEU A 174 5.23 20.02 6.73
C LEU A 174 6.41 19.34 6.02
N PRO A 175 6.55 18.00 6.15
CA PRO A 175 7.54 17.24 5.41
C PRO A 175 7.42 17.47 3.89
N GLN A 176 8.56 17.61 3.24
CA GLN A 176 8.66 17.72 1.78
C GLN A 176 8.14 16.44 1.08
N LYS A 177 7.78 16.59 -0.21
CA LYS A 177 7.28 15.50 -1.06
C LYS A 177 6.03 14.80 -0.51
N SER A 178 5.18 15.55 0.21
CA SER A 178 3.91 15.06 0.74
C SER A 178 2.78 15.16 -0.30
N TYR A 179 1.66 14.50 0.02
CA TYR A 179 0.41 14.54 -0.75
C TYR A 179 -0.55 15.52 -0.10
N TYR A 180 -1.20 16.35 -0.91
CA TYR A 180 -2.12 17.38 -0.43
C TYR A 180 -3.48 17.26 -1.10
N ILE A 181 -4.55 17.28 -0.30
CA ILE A 181 -5.93 17.34 -0.78
C ILE A 181 -6.62 18.52 -0.10
N VAL A 182 -7.09 19.46 -0.90
CA VAL A 182 -7.71 20.70 -0.45
C VAL A 182 -9.21 20.62 -0.74
N LEU A 183 -10.00 20.58 0.32
CA LEU A 183 -11.46 20.44 0.27
C LEU A 183 -12.16 21.23 1.38
N THR A 184 -11.64 22.44 1.66
CA THR A 184 -12.19 23.28 2.72
C THR A 184 -13.57 23.83 2.35
N HIS A 185 -14.23 24.43 3.33
CA HIS A 185 -15.53 25.09 3.16
C HIS A 185 -15.41 26.52 2.64
N SER A 186 -14.19 27.07 2.53
CA SER A 186 -13.96 28.48 2.21
C SER A 186 -13.07 28.62 0.98
N HIS A 187 -13.55 29.38 0.00
CA HIS A 187 -12.78 29.66 -1.22
C HIS A 187 -11.47 30.40 -0.94
N ASP A 188 -11.45 31.30 0.03
CA ASP A 188 -10.24 32.02 0.43
C ASP A 188 -9.21 31.07 1.07
N TYR A 189 -9.67 30.15 1.92
CA TYR A 189 -8.80 29.16 2.56
C TYR A 189 -8.19 28.23 1.52
N ASP A 190 -9.01 27.71 0.60
CA ASP A 190 -8.53 26.89 -0.51
C ASP A 190 -7.46 27.62 -1.32
N PHE A 191 -7.69 28.89 -1.68
CA PHE A 191 -6.75 29.68 -2.46
C PHE A 191 -5.41 29.86 -1.71
N ARG A 192 -5.44 30.26 -0.43
CA ARG A 192 -4.24 30.44 0.38
C ARG A 192 -3.45 29.14 0.55
N ILE A 193 -4.14 28.04 0.82
CA ILE A 193 -3.51 26.71 0.97
C ILE A 193 -2.83 26.28 -0.32
N ILE A 194 -3.54 26.36 -1.46
CA ILE A 194 -2.97 26.01 -2.76
C ILE A 194 -1.77 26.90 -3.09
N ASN A 195 -1.88 28.22 -2.89
CA ASN A 195 -0.80 29.17 -3.15
C ASN A 195 0.46 28.83 -2.33
N GLU A 196 0.32 28.57 -1.03
CA GLU A 196 1.45 28.17 -0.18
C GLU A 196 2.06 26.81 -0.60
N ILE A 197 1.24 25.81 -0.98
CA ILE A 197 1.76 24.51 -1.47
C ILE A 197 2.53 24.69 -2.78
N LEU A 198 2.01 25.50 -3.70
CA LEU A 198 2.69 25.78 -4.97
C LEU A 198 3.99 26.55 -4.76
N ASN A 199 4.02 27.49 -3.82
CA ASN A 199 5.21 28.27 -3.49
C ASN A 199 6.35 27.43 -2.90
N ILE A 200 6.05 26.43 -2.05
CA ILE A 200 7.10 25.52 -1.54
C ILE A 200 7.63 24.57 -2.63
N ASN A 201 6.87 24.37 -3.71
CA ASN A 201 7.19 23.55 -4.89
C ASN A 201 7.83 22.17 -4.55
N SER A 202 7.39 21.56 -3.45
CA SER A 202 7.96 20.33 -2.92
C SER A 202 6.86 19.40 -2.44
N PHE A 203 6.08 18.90 -3.40
CA PHE A 203 4.94 18.01 -3.19
C PHE A 203 4.93 16.88 -4.21
N GLN A 204 4.35 15.73 -3.84
CA GLN A 204 4.18 14.58 -4.73
C GLN A 204 2.83 14.64 -5.46
N PHE A 205 1.83 15.26 -4.84
CA PHE A 205 0.51 15.48 -5.40
C PHE A 205 -0.19 16.66 -4.72
N ILE A 206 -0.96 17.42 -5.49
CA ILE A 206 -1.89 18.43 -5.00
C ILE A 206 -3.23 18.27 -5.72
N GLY A 207 -4.32 18.20 -4.96
CA GLY A 207 -5.67 18.16 -5.50
C GLY A 207 -6.56 19.18 -4.82
N LEU A 208 -7.37 19.89 -5.58
CA LEU A 208 -8.39 20.81 -5.08
C LEU A 208 -9.77 20.31 -5.47
N ILE A 209 -10.67 20.12 -4.50
CA ILE A 209 -12.07 19.81 -4.81
C ILE A 209 -12.72 21.02 -5.49
N GLY A 210 -13.40 20.80 -6.60
CA GLY A 210 -14.06 21.88 -7.30
C GLY A 210 -14.88 21.44 -8.49
N SER A 211 -15.91 22.23 -8.78
CA SER A 211 -16.64 22.15 -10.05
C SER A 211 -15.81 22.76 -11.19
N LYS A 212 -16.21 22.49 -12.44
CA LYS A 212 -15.64 23.14 -13.62
C LYS A 212 -15.63 24.68 -13.51
N THR A 213 -16.66 25.25 -12.89
CA THR A 213 -16.76 26.71 -12.65
C THR A 213 -15.73 27.21 -11.65
N LYS A 214 -15.47 26.45 -10.57
CA LYS A 214 -14.43 26.79 -9.58
C LYS A 214 -13.04 26.74 -10.21
N MET A 215 -12.77 25.73 -11.03
CA MET A 215 -11.48 25.56 -11.72
C MET A 215 -11.10 26.77 -12.58
N LYS A 216 -12.06 27.36 -13.33
CA LYS A 216 -11.81 28.55 -14.17
C LYS A 216 -11.21 29.74 -13.41
N ARG A 217 -11.47 29.86 -12.10
CA ARG A 217 -10.93 30.94 -11.27
C ARG A 217 -9.46 30.73 -10.85
N PHE A 218 -8.95 29.51 -11.00
CA PHE A 218 -7.55 29.15 -10.75
C PHE A 218 -6.73 29.07 -12.05
N SER A 219 -7.34 29.31 -13.21
CA SER A 219 -6.71 29.19 -14.53
C SER A 219 -6.30 30.54 -15.15
N ASN A 220 -6.49 31.64 -14.43
CA ASN A 220 -6.15 33.00 -14.86
C ASN A 220 -5.04 33.58 -13.99
#